data_AF-A0A061H2G2-F1
#
_entry.id   AF-A0A061H2G2-F1
#
_cell.length_a   1.000
_cell.length_b   1.000
_cell.length_c   1.000
_cell.angle_alpha   90.00
_cell.angle_beta   90.00
_cell.angle_gamma   90.00
#
_symmetry.space_group_name_H-M   'P 1'
#
loop_
_entity.id
_entity.type
_entity.pdbx_description
1 polymer ?
#
loop_
_entity_poly.entity_id
_entity_poly.type
_entity_poly.pdbx_seq_one_letter_code
_entity_poly.pdbx_strand_id
1 'polypeptide(L)'
;MFRTAQPSAIGGGASAAASSSSSGPYPSSANPISGITTAPTVKRRNLKGGKLEKYPHRLNFYSLPPIDEITIEQFESWAIDRLKVLAEVESSQARNRSYPEMKEAVNAMAKKYLPLAANTAARSTDVQLERTKDHVSHFVLRLAFCRSEDLRRRFVKAETTLFRLRYESDDTAEREAFLADLKTALQFKWDDVSHDEMRLYREQLIATHPRIAQTFDAEKFVKVEWTRVTDLVEKRRVFLHAGKAWVPIKEQSSLIFAEFQSRLARDLEATAKALPRLDEDDRLLPVLSHLSMGFLAGLSNDFSNSSITADGTTTITAGMVDSLVKAHAPLCMRHLHTTLTESGHLRHYARLQYNLFLKELGLPIEEALLFWRRSFRNMTDDKFTKEHRYNIRHGYGLEGRRLNYPAKSCARILTQDPPGPQDSHGCPFRHFSPANLSTALSTHYGLSAGEQGEILTAVKAGHYHVGCTRLFELTHRNRGVKKGAGLDGQGESVSHPNRYFERSWRLEHEGGEAITVDHDDDDGVEGGAGTVASNANATTTRAGSGSGSGSKGNGTTDGDGDGVGEDDDGFDADMMQELERQEREQEEKRQRLRIEEEEAMDLS
;
A
#
# COMPACT_ATOMS: atom_id res chain seq x y z
N MET A 1 15.67 7.49 -18.01
CA MET A 1 14.87 7.77 -19.22
C MET A 1 14.99 6.55 -20.11
N PHE A 2 13.93 5.75 -20.16
CA PHE A 2 13.83 4.55 -20.97
C PHE A 2 13.49 4.95 -22.41
N ARG A 3 14.07 4.29 -23.40
CA ARG A 3 13.60 4.37 -24.80
C ARG A 3 12.83 3.09 -25.07
N THR A 4 11.62 3.22 -25.62
CA THR A 4 10.82 2.09 -26.07
C THR A 4 11.27 1.67 -27.47
N ALA A 5 11.52 0.39 -27.67
CA ALA A 5 11.79 -0.18 -28.99
C ALA A 5 10.58 0.01 -29.92
N GLN A 6 10.83 0.51 -31.14
CA GLN A 6 9.86 0.42 -32.24
C GLN A 6 9.97 -0.95 -32.91
N PRO A 7 8.85 -1.51 -33.41
CA PRO A 7 8.89 -2.76 -34.16
C PRO A 7 9.62 -2.56 -35.49
N SER A 8 10.66 -3.37 -35.71
CA SER A 8 11.48 -3.39 -36.91
C SER A 8 10.67 -3.76 -38.15
N ALA A 9 10.62 -2.84 -39.12
CA ALA A 9 10.16 -3.10 -40.48
C ALA A 9 11.28 -3.74 -41.32
N ILE A 10 10.87 -4.73 -42.10
CA ILE A 10 11.67 -5.53 -43.04
C ILE A 10 12.00 -4.69 -44.28
N GLY A 11 13.24 -4.79 -44.79
CA GLY A 11 13.51 -4.75 -46.23
C GLY A 11 14.60 -3.79 -46.73
N GLY A 12 15.53 -4.34 -47.51
CA GLY A 12 16.16 -3.64 -48.63
C GLY A 12 17.64 -3.28 -48.46
N GLY A 13 18.53 -4.17 -48.92
CA GLY A 13 19.95 -3.86 -49.06
C GLY A 13 20.26 -2.98 -50.28
N ALA A 14 21.33 -2.20 -50.19
CA ALA A 14 22.19 -1.85 -51.31
C ALA A 14 23.53 -1.30 -50.80
N SER A 15 24.59 -1.94 -51.29
CA SER A 15 26.02 -1.62 -51.19
C SER A 15 26.43 -0.42 -52.05
N ALA A 16 27.38 0.41 -51.60
CA ALA A 16 28.52 0.91 -52.41
C ALA A 16 29.42 1.86 -51.59
N ALA A 17 30.68 1.95 -52.03
CA ALA A 17 31.87 2.37 -51.30
C ALA A 17 32.43 3.74 -51.72
N ALA A 18 33.51 4.14 -51.02
CA ALA A 18 34.60 5.05 -51.42
C ALA A 18 34.27 6.56 -51.52
N SER A 19 35.16 7.54 -51.30
CA SER A 19 36.53 7.65 -50.79
C SER A 19 36.91 9.15 -50.80
N SER A 20 37.75 9.58 -49.84
CA SER A 20 38.87 10.53 -49.98
C SER A 20 38.70 11.98 -50.51
N SER A 21 39.01 12.93 -49.61
CA SER A 21 40.18 13.86 -49.64
C SER A 21 40.10 15.31 -50.16
N SER A 22 40.81 16.18 -49.41
CA SER A 22 41.51 17.44 -49.79
C SER A 22 40.69 18.73 -49.94
N SER A 23 41.17 19.96 -49.71
CA SER A 23 42.14 20.60 -48.79
C SER A 23 42.15 22.12 -49.12
N GLY A 24 42.39 23.01 -48.14
CA GLY A 24 42.90 24.39 -48.35
C GLY A 24 41.91 25.59 -48.31
N PRO A 25 42.38 26.86 -48.17
CA PRO A 25 42.23 27.61 -46.90
C PRO A 25 41.78 29.11 -46.96
N TYR A 26 41.19 29.60 -45.84
CA TYR A 26 41.07 30.99 -45.26
C TYR A 26 40.49 32.18 -46.08
N PRO A 27 40.14 33.35 -45.46
CA PRO A 27 39.48 33.63 -44.16
C PRO A 27 38.29 34.64 -44.28
N SER A 28 37.37 34.72 -43.31
CA SER A 28 36.74 36.00 -42.96
C SER A 28 36.03 35.97 -41.60
N SER A 29 36.15 37.08 -40.89
CA SER A 29 35.72 37.38 -39.52
C SER A 29 34.21 37.57 -39.35
N ALA A 30 33.64 37.03 -38.27
CA ALA A 30 32.66 37.72 -37.42
C ALA A 30 32.30 36.83 -36.20
N ASN A 31 32.61 37.30 -34.99
CA ASN A 31 31.99 36.82 -33.74
C ASN A 31 30.67 37.57 -33.53
N PRO A 32 29.61 36.93 -33.00
CA PRO A 32 29.44 36.98 -31.54
C PRO A 32 28.88 35.70 -30.88
N ILE A 33 29.42 35.43 -29.69
CA ILE A 33 28.76 35.00 -28.44
C ILE A 33 27.81 33.78 -28.52
N SER A 34 28.33 32.61 -28.14
CA SER A 34 27.54 31.44 -27.75
C SER A 34 27.99 30.91 -26.38
N GLY A 35 27.13 31.09 -25.37
CA GLY A 35 27.25 30.50 -24.05
C GLY A 35 26.04 29.62 -23.77
N ILE A 36 25.97 28.45 -24.41
CA ILE A 36 25.02 27.39 -24.06
C ILE A 36 25.85 26.23 -23.50
N THR A 37 25.82 26.11 -22.17
CA THR A 37 26.44 25.02 -21.42
C THR A 37 25.71 23.71 -21.75
N THR A 38 26.40 22.84 -22.47
CA THR A 38 25.94 21.49 -22.80
C THR A 38 25.87 20.62 -21.53
N ALA A 39 24.78 19.86 -21.41
CA ALA A 39 24.55 18.88 -20.35
C ALA A 39 25.66 17.81 -20.32
N PRO A 40 26.02 17.25 -19.15
CA PRO A 40 27.13 16.32 -19.05
C PRO A 40 26.77 14.98 -19.71
N THR A 41 27.47 14.66 -20.79
CA THR A 41 27.42 13.36 -21.47
C THR A 41 27.94 12.25 -20.54
N VAL A 42 27.08 11.28 -20.21
CA VAL A 42 27.45 10.09 -19.44
C VAL A 42 28.50 9.29 -20.23
N LYS A 43 29.75 9.25 -19.73
CA LYS A 43 30.83 8.47 -20.34
C LYS A 43 30.53 6.97 -20.22
N ARG A 44 30.31 6.31 -21.36
CA ARG A 44 30.25 4.85 -21.48
C ARG A 44 31.62 4.25 -21.10
N ARG A 45 31.68 3.46 -20.01
CA ARG A 45 32.78 2.51 -19.80
C ARG A 45 32.52 1.28 -20.66
N ASN A 46 33.22 1.17 -21.80
CA ASN A 46 33.37 -0.11 -22.48
C ASN A 46 34.36 -0.97 -21.67
N LEU A 47 33.83 -1.98 -20.96
CA LEU A 47 34.64 -3.07 -20.41
C LEU A 47 34.60 -4.23 -21.41
N LYS A 48 35.73 -4.44 -22.10
CA LYS A 48 35.99 -5.66 -22.87
C LYS A 48 36.47 -6.76 -21.91
N GLY A 49 35.88 -7.95 -22.03
CA GLY A 49 36.49 -9.23 -21.60
C GLY A 49 36.25 -9.64 -20.15
N GLY A 50 35.38 -10.64 -19.95
CA GLY A 50 34.95 -11.20 -18.67
C GLY A 50 33.47 -10.90 -18.44
N LYS A 51 32.61 -11.93 -18.30
CA LYS A 51 31.21 -11.74 -17.91
C LYS A 51 31.18 -11.12 -16.50
N LEU A 52 31.21 -9.80 -16.40
CA LEU A 52 30.83 -9.11 -15.18
C LEU A 52 29.33 -9.35 -15.01
N GLU A 53 28.96 -10.15 -14.01
CA GLU A 53 27.57 -10.25 -13.58
C GLU A 53 27.09 -8.84 -13.25
N LYS A 54 26.07 -8.40 -13.96
CA LYS A 54 25.57 -7.02 -13.89
C LYS A 54 25.03 -6.67 -12.49
N TYR A 55 24.72 -7.67 -11.67
CA TYR A 55 24.46 -7.53 -10.24
C TYR A 55 25.30 -8.55 -9.45
N PRO A 56 26.46 -8.19 -8.90
CA PRO A 56 27.35 -9.12 -8.20
C PRO A 56 26.86 -9.50 -6.79
N HIS A 57 26.08 -8.60 -6.16
CA HIS A 57 25.61 -8.75 -4.78
C HIS A 57 24.09 -8.80 -4.70
N ARG A 58 23.58 -9.45 -3.66
CA ARG A 58 22.16 -9.44 -3.32
C ARG A 58 21.70 -8.08 -2.81
N LEU A 59 22.56 -7.41 -2.03
CA LEU A 59 22.34 -6.05 -1.55
C LEU A 59 22.68 -5.03 -2.65
N ASN A 60 21.89 -3.96 -2.73
CA ASN A 60 22.10 -2.90 -3.70
C ASN A 60 21.76 -1.52 -3.09
N PHE A 61 22.57 -0.51 -3.41
CA PHE A 61 22.32 0.90 -3.03
C PHE A 61 21.47 1.64 -4.06
N TYR A 62 21.14 1.00 -5.18
CA TYR A 62 20.33 1.56 -6.25
C TYR A 62 20.87 2.91 -6.74
N SER A 63 22.18 2.96 -7.00
CA SER A 63 22.90 4.19 -7.34
C SER A 63 22.83 4.57 -8.82
N LEU A 64 22.68 3.57 -9.70
CA LEU A 64 22.61 3.77 -11.15
C LEU A 64 21.24 3.32 -11.65
N PRO A 65 20.53 4.13 -12.46
CA PRO A 65 19.24 3.73 -12.99
C PRO A 65 19.39 2.53 -13.94
N PRO A 66 18.43 1.59 -13.94
CA PRO A 66 18.43 0.50 -14.90
C PRO A 66 18.24 1.05 -16.32
N ILE A 67 18.99 0.49 -17.26
CA ILE A 67 18.98 0.88 -18.69
C ILE A 67 18.31 -0.17 -19.58
N ASP A 68 17.72 -1.19 -18.96
CA ASP A 68 17.10 -2.30 -19.67
C ASP A 68 15.73 -1.92 -20.23
N GLU A 69 15.38 -2.53 -21.34
CA GLU A 69 14.04 -2.47 -21.90
C GLU A 69 13.16 -3.51 -21.19
N ILE A 70 12.03 -3.04 -20.67
CA ILE A 70 11.03 -3.87 -19.98
C ILE A 70 9.65 -3.55 -20.54
N THR A 71 8.74 -4.53 -20.49
CA THR A 71 7.36 -4.30 -20.91
C THR A 71 6.59 -3.49 -19.87
N ILE A 72 5.45 -2.91 -20.26
CA ILE A 72 4.60 -2.14 -19.34
C ILE A 72 3.98 -3.06 -18.28
N GLU A 73 3.65 -4.29 -18.64
CA GLU A 73 3.10 -5.28 -17.70
C GLU A 73 4.16 -5.69 -16.67
N GLN A 74 5.42 -5.85 -17.08
CA GLN A 74 6.54 -6.09 -16.17
C GLN A 74 6.79 -4.87 -15.27
N PHE A 75 6.73 -3.67 -15.84
CA PHE A 75 6.86 -2.41 -15.10
C PHE A 75 5.84 -2.32 -13.95
N GLU A 76 4.58 -2.58 -14.25
CA GLU A 76 3.48 -2.49 -13.28
C GLU A 76 3.53 -3.65 -12.28
N SER A 77 3.62 -4.90 -12.75
CA SER A 77 3.62 -6.08 -11.87
C SER A 77 4.78 -6.07 -10.88
N TRP A 78 6.00 -5.74 -11.32
CA TRP A 78 7.16 -5.70 -10.44
C TRP A 78 7.07 -4.57 -9.41
N ALA A 79 6.48 -3.43 -9.78
CA ALA A 79 6.22 -2.33 -8.86
C ALA A 79 5.17 -2.72 -7.81
N ILE A 80 4.08 -3.36 -8.22
CA ILE A 80 3.05 -3.88 -7.32
C ILE A 80 3.62 -4.91 -6.34
N ASP A 81 4.46 -5.83 -6.81
CA ASP A 81 5.09 -6.85 -5.97
C ASP A 81 5.98 -6.24 -4.87
N ARG A 82 6.84 -5.27 -5.24
CA ARG A 82 7.64 -4.54 -4.24
C ARG A 82 6.75 -3.75 -3.29
N LEU A 83 5.68 -3.15 -3.82
CA LEU A 83 4.76 -2.36 -3.04
C LEU A 83 4.06 -3.18 -1.95
N LYS A 84 3.67 -4.42 -2.25
CA LYS A 84 3.09 -5.36 -1.27
C LYS A 84 4.04 -5.63 -0.11
N VAL A 85 5.34 -5.81 -0.39
CA VAL A 85 6.37 -6.01 0.64
C VAL A 85 6.53 -4.75 1.51
N LEU A 86 6.60 -3.56 0.91
CA LEU A 86 6.74 -2.30 1.64
C LEU A 86 5.48 -1.96 2.46
N ALA A 87 4.29 -2.28 1.94
CA ALA A 87 3.03 -2.10 2.66
C ALA A 87 2.97 -2.99 3.92
N GLU A 88 3.51 -4.22 3.87
CA GLU A 88 3.57 -5.08 5.06
C GLU A 88 4.53 -4.53 6.13
N VAL A 89 5.64 -3.90 5.73
CA VAL A 89 6.53 -3.19 6.66
C VAL A 89 5.79 -2.08 7.40
N GLU A 90 5.03 -1.25 6.67
CA GLU A 90 4.26 -0.17 7.30
C GLU A 90 3.11 -0.70 8.15
N SER A 91 2.37 -1.71 7.67
CA SER A 91 1.29 -2.38 8.39
C SER A 91 1.78 -3.01 9.70
N SER A 92 2.95 -3.65 9.69
CA SER A 92 3.56 -4.23 10.88
C SER A 92 3.99 -3.15 11.89
N GLN A 93 4.54 -2.02 11.41
CA GLN A 93 4.87 -0.88 12.27
C GLN A 93 3.62 -0.23 12.88
N ALA A 94 2.58 -0.02 12.08
CA ALA A 94 1.33 0.59 12.52
C ALA A 94 0.57 -0.25 13.55
N ARG A 95 0.75 -1.58 13.51
CA ARG A 95 0.19 -2.52 14.50
C ARG A 95 1.05 -2.70 15.74
N ASN A 96 2.19 -2.01 15.85
CA ASN A 96 3.16 -2.15 16.93
C ASN A 96 3.63 -3.60 17.13
N ARG A 97 3.80 -4.37 16.03
CA ARG A 97 4.40 -5.71 16.09
C ARG A 97 5.83 -5.61 16.60
N SER A 98 6.27 -6.65 17.30
CA SER A 98 7.68 -6.74 17.72
C SER A 98 8.59 -6.87 16.50
N TYR A 99 9.86 -6.50 16.64
CA TYR A 99 10.84 -6.59 15.53
C TYR A 99 10.98 -8.01 14.96
N PRO A 100 11.02 -9.10 15.77
CA PRO A 100 11.07 -10.47 15.25
C PRO A 100 9.83 -10.86 14.43
N GLU A 101 8.62 -10.57 14.93
CA GLU A 101 7.37 -10.89 14.22
C GLU A 101 7.26 -10.13 12.90
N MET A 102 7.63 -8.85 12.89
CA MET A 102 7.70 -8.04 11.67
C MET A 102 8.72 -8.64 10.68
N LYS A 103 9.89 -9.08 11.15
CA LYS A 103 10.92 -9.70 10.32
C LYS A 103 10.39 -10.98 9.65
N GLU A 104 9.69 -11.84 10.39
CA GLU A 104 9.10 -13.06 9.85
C GLU A 104 8.01 -12.77 8.81
N ALA A 105 7.06 -11.88 9.12
CA ALA A 105 5.98 -11.51 8.21
C ALA A 105 6.50 -10.89 6.91
N VAL A 106 7.47 -9.95 7.01
CA VAL A 106 8.06 -9.30 5.84
C VAL A 106 8.90 -10.28 5.03
N ASN A 107 9.63 -11.20 5.66
CA ASN A 107 10.40 -12.22 4.96
C ASN A 107 9.50 -13.22 4.21
N ALA A 108 8.36 -13.60 4.78
CA ALA A 108 7.37 -14.44 4.10
C ALA A 108 6.83 -13.75 2.84
N MET A 109 6.48 -12.46 2.95
CA MET A 109 6.03 -11.65 1.81
C MET A 109 7.14 -11.44 0.77
N ALA A 110 8.37 -11.18 1.21
CA ALA A 110 9.51 -11.04 0.32
C ALA A 110 9.77 -12.35 -0.43
N LYS A 111 9.73 -13.51 0.23
CA LYS A 111 9.90 -14.81 -0.43
C LYS A 111 8.84 -15.07 -1.52
N LYS A 112 7.61 -14.60 -1.30
CA LYS A 112 6.50 -14.77 -2.25
C LYS A 112 6.58 -13.81 -3.45
N TYR A 113 6.81 -12.52 -3.21
CA TYR A 113 6.67 -11.48 -4.25
C TYR A 113 8.00 -10.95 -4.78
N LEU A 114 9.06 -10.98 -3.97
CA LEU A 114 10.35 -10.41 -4.30
C LEU A 114 11.48 -11.33 -3.80
N PRO A 115 11.59 -12.55 -4.35
CA PRO A 115 12.66 -13.48 -3.97
C PRO A 115 14.01 -12.88 -4.35
N LEU A 116 14.99 -13.06 -3.46
CA LEU A 116 16.38 -12.73 -3.69
C LEU A 116 17.25 -13.87 -3.14
N ALA A 117 17.58 -14.81 -4.02
CA ALA A 117 18.43 -15.94 -3.68
C ALA A 117 19.91 -15.52 -3.53
N ALA A 118 20.64 -16.23 -2.68
CA ALA A 118 22.08 -16.05 -2.48
C ALA A 118 22.87 -16.50 -3.71
N ASN A 119 24.13 -16.06 -3.85
CA ASN A 119 24.96 -16.48 -5.01
C ASN A 119 25.15 -18.00 -5.08
N THR A 120 25.08 -18.69 -3.94
CA THR A 120 25.16 -20.15 -3.84
C THR A 120 24.00 -20.87 -4.55
N ALA A 121 22.86 -20.21 -4.71
CA ALA A 121 21.66 -20.73 -5.39
C ALA A 121 21.62 -20.44 -6.89
N ALA A 122 22.65 -19.81 -7.46
CA ALA A 122 22.73 -19.46 -8.89
C ALA A 122 22.67 -20.67 -9.84
N ARG A 123 22.81 -21.90 -9.33
CA ARG A 123 22.68 -23.13 -10.11
C ARG A 123 21.23 -23.58 -10.32
N SER A 124 20.30 -23.14 -9.47
CA SER A 124 18.89 -23.59 -9.48
C SER A 124 17.89 -22.48 -9.83
N THR A 125 18.32 -21.22 -9.79
CA THR A 125 17.44 -20.05 -9.96
C THR A 125 18.10 -19.00 -10.85
N ASP A 126 17.28 -18.24 -11.59
CA ASP A 126 17.76 -17.07 -12.33
C ASP A 126 17.94 -15.87 -11.37
N VAL A 127 19.05 -15.92 -10.63
CA VAL A 127 19.46 -14.88 -9.67
C VAL A 127 19.56 -13.51 -10.33
N GLN A 128 19.89 -13.46 -11.62
CA GLN A 128 20.06 -12.20 -12.34
C GLN A 128 18.71 -11.55 -12.66
N LEU A 129 17.69 -12.34 -12.99
CA LEU A 129 16.32 -11.85 -13.17
C LEU A 129 15.74 -11.35 -11.83
N GLU A 130 15.94 -12.08 -10.73
CA GLU A 130 15.51 -11.66 -9.39
C GLU A 130 16.11 -10.30 -9.00
N ARG A 131 17.43 -10.13 -9.20
CA ARG A 131 18.13 -8.87 -8.94
C ARG A 131 17.69 -7.76 -9.89
N THR A 132 17.36 -8.08 -11.14
CA THR A 132 16.80 -7.12 -12.09
C THR A 132 15.42 -6.64 -11.64
N LYS A 133 14.54 -7.56 -11.24
CA LYS A 133 13.21 -7.26 -10.70
C LYS A 133 13.30 -6.34 -9.48
N ASP A 134 14.19 -6.65 -8.55
CA ASP A 134 14.44 -5.82 -7.36
C ASP A 134 14.95 -4.43 -7.72
N HIS A 135 15.90 -4.33 -8.64
CA HIS A 135 16.46 -3.06 -9.07
C HIS A 135 15.43 -2.18 -9.78
N VAL A 136 14.71 -2.74 -10.74
CA VAL A 136 13.72 -2.01 -11.55
C VAL A 136 12.55 -1.57 -10.67
N SER A 137 11.96 -2.48 -9.89
CA SER A 137 10.82 -2.16 -9.01
C SER A 137 11.12 -1.00 -8.06
N HIS A 138 12.35 -0.93 -7.51
CA HIS A 138 12.78 0.18 -6.68
C HIS A 138 12.73 1.52 -7.43
N PHE A 139 13.27 1.59 -8.65
CA PHE A 139 13.27 2.80 -9.46
C PHE A 139 11.87 3.19 -9.96
N VAL A 140 10.99 2.22 -10.25
CA VAL A 140 9.59 2.50 -10.58
C VAL A 140 8.88 3.15 -9.41
N LEU A 141 9.06 2.62 -8.20
CA LEU A 141 8.47 3.21 -7.00
C LEU A 141 9.05 4.60 -6.67
N ARG A 142 10.32 4.89 -7.01
CA ARG A 142 10.85 6.27 -6.89
C ARG A 142 10.04 7.27 -7.73
N LEU A 143 9.61 6.89 -8.93
CA LEU A 143 8.77 7.76 -9.77
C LEU A 143 7.40 7.99 -9.12
N ALA A 144 6.78 6.94 -8.57
CA ALA A 144 5.47 7.05 -7.93
C ALA A 144 5.50 7.88 -6.64
N PHE A 145 6.53 7.71 -5.80
CA PHE A 145 6.59 8.31 -4.46
C PHE A 145 7.32 9.64 -4.37
N CYS A 146 7.96 10.12 -5.45
CA CYS A 146 8.63 11.42 -5.42
C CYS A 146 7.68 12.63 -5.42
N ARG A 147 6.38 12.43 -5.70
CA ARG A 147 5.37 13.49 -5.93
C ARG A 147 5.04 14.34 -4.70
N SER A 148 5.06 13.76 -3.50
CA SER A 148 4.79 14.49 -2.25
C SER A 148 5.85 14.23 -1.20
N GLU A 149 6.01 15.15 -0.25
CA GLU A 149 6.95 14.98 0.85
C GLU A 149 6.58 13.82 1.78
N ASP A 150 5.30 13.66 2.08
CA ASP A 150 4.81 12.56 2.91
C ASP A 150 5.08 11.20 2.27
N LEU A 151 4.84 11.06 0.96
CA LEU A 151 5.12 9.83 0.23
C LEU A 151 6.62 9.52 0.23
N ARG A 152 7.48 10.53 0.01
CA ARG A 152 8.94 10.37 0.07
C ARG A 152 9.37 9.89 1.46
N ARG A 153 8.87 10.52 2.53
CA ARG A 153 9.22 10.15 3.91
C ARG A 153 8.82 8.71 4.24
N ARG A 154 7.60 8.31 3.88
CA ARG A 154 7.08 6.95 4.07
C ARG A 154 7.87 5.92 3.28
N PHE A 155 8.11 6.16 1.99
CA PHE A 155 8.88 5.27 1.13
C PHE A 155 10.31 5.10 1.63
N VAL A 156 11.01 6.19 1.97
CA VAL A 156 12.38 6.12 2.52
C VAL A 156 12.43 5.28 3.79
N LYS A 157 11.45 5.45 4.70
CA LYS A 157 11.39 4.69 5.95
C LYS A 157 11.15 3.19 5.69
N ALA A 158 10.15 2.85 4.87
CA ALA A 158 9.82 1.46 4.57
C ALA A 158 10.97 0.75 3.84
N GLU A 159 11.58 1.41 2.86
CA GLU A 159 12.68 0.90 2.05
C GLU A 159 13.97 0.74 2.88
N THR A 160 14.26 1.67 3.80
CA THR A 160 15.39 1.54 4.74
C THR A 160 15.20 0.36 5.69
N THR A 161 13.97 0.12 6.16
CA THR A 161 13.66 -1.07 6.97
C THR A 161 13.81 -2.36 6.17
N LEU A 162 13.32 -2.41 4.93
CA LEU A 162 13.51 -3.57 4.05
C LEU A 162 15.00 -3.84 3.81
N PHE A 163 15.80 -2.81 3.55
CA PHE A 163 17.24 -2.93 3.39
C PHE A 163 17.92 -3.46 4.66
N ARG A 164 17.51 -2.99 5.85
CA ARG A 164 18.00 -3.52 7.14
C ARG A 164 17.72 -5.02 7.29
N LEU A 165 16.49 -5.45 7.01
CA LEU A 165 16.10 -6.86 7.10
C LEU A 165 16.92 -7.75 6.16
N ARG A 166 17.20 -7.27 4.95
CA ARG A 166 18.07 -7.96 3.98
C ARG A 166 19.53 -8.01 4.42
N TYR A 167 20.04 -6.91 4.99
CA TYR A 167 21.40 -6.85 5.51
C TYR A 167 21.64 -7.83 6.67
N GLU A 168 20.64 -8.02 7.52
CA GLU A 168 20.70 -8.98 8.63
C GLU A 168 20.59 -10.44 8.20
N SER A 169 19.91 -10.72 7.08
CA SER A 169 19.76 -12.08 6.55
C SER A 169 20.86 -12.46 5.56
N ASP A 170 21.84 -11.58 5.34
CA ASP A 170 22.95 -11.80 4.41
C ASP A 170 24.12 -12.56 5.03
N ASP A 171 24.80 -13.33 4.21
CA ASP A 171 25.98 -14.08 4.61
C ASP A 171 27.13 -13.12 4.92
N THR A 172 27.94 -13.46 5.93
CA THR A 172 29.03 -12.58 6.40
C THR A 172 30.04 -12.30 5.29
N ALA A 173 30.36 -13.29 4.46
CA ALA A 173 31.31 -13.14 3.35
C ALA A 173 30.75 -12.26 2.21
N GLU A 174 29.48 -12.43 1.83
CA GLU A 174 28.83 -11.58 0.80
C GLU A 174 28.73 -10.13 1.27
N ARG A 175 28.41 -9.94 2.56
CA ARG A 175 28.37 -8.61 3.18
C ARG A 175 29.73 -7.92 3.16
N GLU A 176 30.80 -8.62 3.51
CA GLU A 176 32.16 -8.04 3.45
C GLU A 176 32.57 -7.66 2.03
N ALA A 177 32.27 -8.51 1.04
CA ALA A 177 32.53 -8.23 -0.37
C ALA A 177 31.72 -7.01 -0.85
N PHE A 178 30.44 -6.94 -0.48
CA PHE A 178 29.57 -5.80 -0.77
C PHE A 178 30.12 -4.51 -0.17
N LEU A 179 30.60 -4.53 1.08
CA LEU A 179 31.18 -3.35 1.73
C LEU A 179 32.51 -2.90 1.10
N ALA A 180 33.33 -3.84 0.65
CA ALA A 180 34.57 -3.52 -0.06
C ALA A 180 34.30 -2.83 -1.41
N ASP A 181 33.33 -3.34 -2.17
CA ASP A 181 32.89 -2.74 -3.43
C ASP A 181 32.24 -1.38 -3.18
N LEU A 182 31.42 -1.25 -2.13
CA LEU A 182 30.78 0.00 -1.74
C LEU A 182 31.81 1.07 -1.35
N LYS A 183 32.83 0.69 -0.57
CA LYS A 183 33.94 1.58 -0.17
C LYS A 183 34.65 2.14 -1.40
N THR A 184 34.91 1.28 -2.38
CA THR A 184 35.62 1.63 -3.62
C THR A 184 34.75 2.46 -4.58
N ALA A 185 33.49 2.06 -4.79
CA ALA A 185 32.60 2.67 -5.77
C ALA A 185 32.01 4.01 -5.30
N LEU A 186 31.72 4.16 -4.00
CA LEU A 186 31.05 5.35 -3.46
C LEU A 186 31.98 6.32 -2.74
N GLN A 187 33.30 6.07 -2.73
CA GLN A 187 34.29 6.83 -1.96
C GLN A 187 33.83 7.06 -0.52
N PHE A 188 33.37 5.98 0.12
CA PHE A 188 32.87 6.08 1.49
C PHE A 188 34.01 6.54 2.40
N LYS A 189 33.91 7.76 2.92
CA LYS A 189 34.92 8.39 3.79
C LYS A 189 34.82 7.81 5.20
N TRP A 190 35.29 6.58 5.35
CA TRP A 190 35.44 5.95 6.64
C TRP A 190 36.83 5.33 6.69
N ASP A 191 37.61 5.78 7.67
CA ASP A 191 39.01 5.41 7.78
C ASP A 191 39.12 4.26 8.78
N ASP A 192 39.86 3.23 8.41
CA ASP A 192 40.13 2.13 9.34
C ASP A 192 41.09 2.67 10.42
N VAL A 193 40.73 2.51 11.69
CA VAL A 193 41.54 3.00 12.80
C VAL A 193 42.72 2.06 13.01
N SER A 194 43.94 2.60 13.05
CA SER A 194 45.12 1.79 13.34
C SER A 194 45.12 1.31 14.79
N HIS A 195 45.79 0.20 15.07
CA HIS A 195 45.94 -0.29 16.44
C HIS A 195 46.63 0.72 17.37
N ASP A 196 47.51 1.57 16.82
CA ASP A 196 48.19 2.62 17.58
C ASP A 196 47.22 3.74 17.98
N GLU A 197 46.35 4.17 17.07
CA GLU A 197 45.30 5.15 17.36
C GLU A 197 44.25 4.59 18.32
N MET A 198 43.92 3.29 18.21
CA MET A 198 43.07 2.61 19.18
C MET A 198 43.67 2.61 20.58
N ARG A 199 44.96 2.29 20.72
CA ARG A 199 45.65 2.30 22.02
C ARG A 199 45.71 3.68 22.64
N LEU A 200 45.88 4.73 21.83
CA LEU A 200 45.90 6.12 22.29
C LEU A 200 44.58 6.51 22.97
N TYR A 201 43.43 6.10 22.42
CA TYR A 201 42.11 6.43 22.96
C TYR A 201 41.46 5.27 23.75
N ARG A 202 42.27 4.33 24.24
CA ARG A 202 41.78 3.09 24.87
C ARG A 202 40.79 3.35 26.01
N GLU A 203 41.12 4.26 26.92
CA GLU A 203 40.29 4.57 28.08
C GLU A 203 38.93 5.15 27.67
N GLN A 204 38.92 6.06 26.70
CA GLN A 204 37.71 6.71 26.20
C GLN A 204 36.84 5.74 25.41
N LEU A 205 37.45 4.89 24.57
CA LEU A 205 36.74 3.86 23.83
C LEU A 205 36.09 2.83 24.78
N ILE A 206 36.81 2.40 25.83
CA ILE A 206 36.25 1.51 26.86
C ILE A 206 35.14 2.20 27.66
N ALA A 207 35.27 3.50 27.96
CA ALA A 207 34.23 4.25 28.65
C ALA A 207 32.91 4.29 27.85
N THR A 208 32.99 4.37 26.51
CA THR A 208 31.79 4.31 25.64
C THR A 208 31.24 2.89 25.48
N HIS A 209 32.09 1.87 25.56
CA HIS A 209 31.70 0.47 25.43
C HIS A 209 32.37 -0.43 26.48
N PRO A 210 31.85 -0.45 27.72
CA PRO A 210 32.49 -1.18 28.82
C PRO A 210 32.66 -2.68 28.55
N ARG A 211 31.76 -3.27 27.75
CA ARG A 211 31.79 -4.69 27.37
C ARG A 211 32.97 -5.08 26.47
N ILE A 212 33.61 -4.12 25.81
CA ILE A 212 34.75 -4.35 24.90
C ILE A 212 36.08 -4.39 25.67
N ALA A 213 36.09 -4.04 26.96
CA ALA A 213 37.31 -3.97 27.77
C ALA A 213 38.16 -5.26 27.76
N GLN A 214 37.51 -6.43 27.68
CA GLN A 214 38.18 -7.73 27.66
C GLN A 214 38.65 -8.16 26.26
N THR A 215 38.03 -7.66 25.18
CA THR A 215 38.30 -8.03 23.78
C THR A 215 38.89 -6.89 22.96
N PHE A 216 39.33 -5.81 23.61
CA PHE A 216 39.70 -4.55 22.98
C PHE A 216 40.69 -4.70 21.81
N ASP A 217 41.71 -5.54 21.98
CA ASP A 217 42.76 -5.72 20.96
C ASP A 217 42.28 -6.50 19.72
N ALA A 218 41.20 -7.28 19.84
CA ALA A 218 40.58 -8.02 18.74
C ALA A 218 39.47 -7.24 18.03
N GLU A 219 38.97 -6.17 18.66
CA GLU A 219 37.89 -5.35 18.11
C GLU A 219 38.43 -4.41 17.02
N LYS A 220 37.64 -4.13 15.99
CA LYS A 220 37.97 -3.15 14.94
C LYS A 220 37.10 -1.91 15.09
N PHE A 221 37.71 -0.75 14.89
CA PHE A 221 37.02 0.53 14.89
C PHE A 221 37.16 1.23 13.54
N VAL A 222 36.11 1.96 13.19
CA VAL A 222 36.06 2.79 11.99
C VAL A 222 35.87 4.24 12.40
N LYS A 223 36.63 5.13 11.78
CA LYS A 223 36.60 6.57 12.02
C LYS A 223 35.78 7.27 10.95
N VAL A 224 34.79 8.04 11.38
CA VAL A 224 33.88 8.79 10.49
C VAL A 224 33.63 10.20 11.00
N GLU A 225 33.10 11.07 10.14
CA GLU A 225 32.58 12.36 10.61
C GLU A 225 31.37 12.15 11.50
N TRP A 226 31.29 12.84 12.65
CA TRP A 226 30.22 12.65 13.62
C TRP A 226 28.82 12.91 13.05
N THR A 227 28.71 13.81 12.07
CA THR A 227 27.45 14.16 11.39
C THR A 227 26.82 13.00 10.63
N ARG A 228 27.57 11.92 10.37
CA ARG A 228 27.08 10.72 9.68
C ARG A 228 26.50 9.65 10.63
N VAL A 229 26.76 9.77 11.94
CA VAL A 229 26.35 8.79 12.97
C VAL A 229 25.62 9.49 14.11
N THR A 230 24.73 10.43 13.77
CA THR A 230 23.99 11.24 14.75
C THR A 230 23.13 10.38 15.68
N ASP A 231 22.62 9.25 15.20
CA ASP A 231 21.84 8.27 15.96
C ASP A 231 22.66 7.58 17.06
N LEU A 232 23.94 7.28 16.78
CA LEU A 232 24.86 6.74 17.78
C LEU A 232 25.35 7.80 18.75
N VAL A 233 25.54 9.04 18.27
CA VAL A 233 25.96 10.18 19.09
C VAL A 233 24.90 10.55 20.11
N GLU A 234 23.63 10.62 19.70
CA GLU A 234 22.50 10.91 20.59
C GLU A 234 22.43 9.94 21.77
N LYS A 235 22.70 8.64 21.50
CA LYS A 235 22.69 7.58 22.51
C LYS A 235 24.00 7.47 23.30
N ARG A 236 24.98 8.33 23.02
CA ARG A 236 26.34 8.30 23.62
C ARG A 236 27.04 6.94 23.42
N ARG A 237 26.81 6.32 22.26
CA ARG A 237 27.35 4.99 21.89
C ARG A 237 28.58 5.09 20.99
N VAL A 238 29.21 6.26 20.86
CA VAL A 238 30.44 6.45 20.08
C VAL A 238 31.34 7.43 20.80
N PHE A 239 32.65 7.24 20.65
CA PHE A 239 33.63 8.21 21.13
C PHE A 239 33.78 9.33 20.10
N LEU A 240 33.73 10.58 20.57
CA LEU A 240 33.87 11.77 19.74
C LEU A 240 35.15 12.54 20.10
N HIS A 241 35.95 12.86 19.10
CA HIS A 241 37.14 13.69 19.26
C HIS A 241 37.46 14.45 17.98
N ALA A 242 37.67 15.77 18.10
CA ALA A 242 37.99 16.67 16.98
C ALA A 242 37.05 16.55 15.76
N GLY A 243 35.74 16.44 15.99
CA GLY A 243 34.73 16.29 14.92
C GLY A 243 34.64 14.88 14.31
N LYS A 244 35.46 13.94 14.78
CA LYS A 244 35.42 12.54 14.34
C LYS A 244 34.75 11.65 15.38
N ALA A 245 34.11 10.60 14.90
CA ALA A 245 33.49 9.55 15.69
C ALA A 245 34.20 8.22 15.45
N TRP A 246 34.51 7.51 16.53
CA TRP A 246 35.05 6.16 16.51
C TRP A 246 33.91 5.18 16.74
N VAL A 247 33.61 4.40 15.71
CA VAL A 247 32.47 3.48 15.64
C VAL A 247 32.99 2.05 15.70
N PRO A 248 32.53 1.21 16.64
CA PRO A 248 32.87 -0.22 16.63
C PRO A 248 32.32 -0.90 15.38
N ILE A 249 33.01 -1.93 14.88
CA ILE A 249 32.57 -2.70 13.71
C ILE A 249 31.15 -3.30 13.88
N LYS A 250 30.75 -3.61 15.12
CA LYS A 250 29.39 -4.09 15.46
C LYS A 250 28.29 -3.08 15.12
N GLU A 251 28.61 -1.78 15.18
CA GLU A 251 27.69 -0.69 14.86
C GLU A 251 27.87 -0.17 13.44
N GLN A 252 28.76 -0.76 12.64
CA GLN A 252 29.03 -0.34 11.25
C GLN A 252 27.77 -0.33 10.38
N SER A 253 26.83 -1.25 10.65
CA SER A 253 25.54 -1.35 9.97
C SER A 253 24.72 -0.06 10.07
N SER A 254 24.75 0.64 11.20
CA SER A 254 24.02 1.90 11.41
C SER A 254 24.44 2.98 10.42
N LEU A 255 25.75 3.11 10.15
CA LEU A 255 26.29 4.07 9.18
C LEU A 255 25.80 3.77 7.76
N ILE A 256 25.77 2.48 7.40
CA ILE A 256 25.33 2.03 6.07
C ILE A 256 23.85 2.37 5.88
N PHE A 257 23.02 2.13 6.90
CA PHE A 257 21.59 2.46 6.88
C PHE A 257 21.34 3.96 6.80
N ALA A 258 22.07 4.76 7.59
CA ALA A 258 21.96 6.21 7.57
C ALA A 258 22.35 6.80 6.21
N GLU A 259 23.43 6.30 5.60
CA GLU A 259 23.82 6.73 4.27
C GLU A 259 22.79 6.33 3.21
N PHE A 260 22.31 5.07 3.24
CA PHE A 260 21.29 4.60 2.32
C PHE A 260 20.05 5.50 2.37
N GLN A 261 19.57 5.80 3.59
CA GLN A 261 18.44 6.67 3.83
C GLN A 261 18.67 8.08 3.27
N SER A 262 19.83 8.69 3.56
CA SER A 262 20.17 10.04 3.10
C SER A 262 20.28 10.13 1.58
N ARG A 263 20.90 9.14 0.94
CA ARG A 263 21.02 9.06 -0.52
C ARG A 263 19.67 8.90 -1.19
N LEU A 264 18.86 7.96 -0.70
CA LEU A 264 17.53 7.72 -1.25
C LEU A 264 16.65 8.96 -1.16
N ALA A 265 16.68 9.68 -0.03
CA ALA A 265 15.95 10.94 0.13
C ALA A 265 16.39 12.00 -0.90
N ARG A 266 17.69 12.19 -1.10
CA ARG A 266 18.24 13.12 -2.09
C ARG A 266 17.88 12.73 -3.52
N ASP A 267 17.94 11.44 -3.85
CA ASP A 267 17.61 10.94 -5.18
C ASP A 267 16.13 11.11 -5.50
N LEU A 268 15.23 10.91 -4.53
CA LEU A 268 13.80 11.17 -4.68
C LEU A 268 13.51 12.65 -4.92
N GLU A 269 14.23 13.56 -4.25
CA GLU A 269 14.09 15.00 -4.49
C GLU A 269 14.57 15.39 -5.89
N ALA A 270 15.70 14.82 -6.35
CA ALA A 270 16.18 15.03 -7.71
C ALA A 270 15.20 14.46 -8.75
N THR A 271 14.60 13.30 -8.47
CA THR A 271 13.58 12.67 -9.33
C THR A 271 12.34 13.54 -9.41
N ALA A 272 11.85 14.08 -8.28
CA ALA A 272 10.69 14.98 -8.24
C ALA A 272 10.90 16.23 -9.11
N LYS A 273 12.11 16.81 -9.10
CA LYS A 273 12.47 17.97 -9.94
C LYS A 273 12.52 17.63 -11.43
N ALA A 274 12.85 16.39 -11.78
CA ALA A 274 12.93 15.92 -13.16
C ALA A 274 11.59 15.38 -13.69
N LEU A 275 10.64 15.05 -12.82
CA LEU A 275 9.37 14.40 -13.15
C LEU A 275 8.51 15.18 -14.16
N PRO A 276 8.39 16.53 -14.13
CA PRO A 276 7.57 17.25 -15.10
C PRO A 276 8.01 17.08 -16.56
N ARG A 277 9.26 16.66 -16.81
CA ARG A 277 9.75 16.34 -18.17
C ARG A 277 9.29 14.96 -18.65
N LEU A 278 8.83 14.12 -17.75
CA LEU A 278 8.30 12.77 -18.02
C LEU A 278 6.77 12.78 -18.13
N ASP A 279 6.11 13.82 -17.62
CA ASP A 279 4.65 14.01 -17.70
C ASP A 279 4.10 14.11 -19.14
N GLU A 280 4.97 14.15 -20.16
CA GLU A 280 4.57 14.06 -21.58
C GLU A 280 4.18 12.63 -22.03
N ASP A 281 4.48 11.58 -21.24
CA ASP A 281 4.10 10.20 -21.57
C ASP A 281 2.80 9.79 -20.87
N ASP A 282 1.67 9.95 -21.57
CA ASP A 282 0.31 9.62 -21.12
C ASP A 282 0.15 8.17 -20.58
N ARG A 283 1.06 7.25 -20.93
CA ARG A 283 0.99 5.83 -20.53
C ARG A 283 1.45 5.59 -19.10
N LEU A 284 2.37 6.41 -18.58
CA LEU A 284 2.98 6.18 -17.26
C LEU A 284 2.19 6.81 -16.12
N LEU A 285 1.51 7.93 -16.37
CA LEU A 285 0.77 8.67 -15.36
C LEU A 285 -0.33 7.84 -14.66
N PRO A 286 -1.19 7.08 -15.38
CA PRO A 286 -2.21 6.26 -14.73
C PRO A 286 -1.60 5.23 -13.80
N VAL A 287 -0.54 4.53 -14.22
CA VAL A 287 0.15 3.50 -13.43
C VAL A 287 0.77 4.10 -12.16
N LEU A 288 1.49 5.22 -12.28
CA LEU A 288 2.10 5.89 -11.13
C LEU A 288 1.06 6.42 -10.14
N SER A 289 -0.08 6.91 -10.63
CA SER A 289 -1.20 7.33 -9.79
C SER A 289 -1.81 6.15 -9.03
N HIS A 290 -1.99 5.01 -9.68
CA HIS A 290 -2.56 3.81 -9.06
C HIS A 290 -1.64 3.22 -7.98
N LEU A 291 -0.33 3.15 -8.25
CA LEU A 291 0.68 2.69 -7.28
C LEU A 291 0.72 3.58 -6.03
N SER A 292 0.69 4.91 -6.20
CA SER A 292 0.71 5.85 -5.06
C SER A 292 -0.57 5.79 -4.23
N MET A 293 -1.74 5.58 -4.85
CA MET A 293 -3.01 5.39 -4.14
C MET A 293 -3.02 4.11 -3.30
N GLY A 294 -2.52 2.99 -3.83
CA GLY A 294 -2.43 1.72 -3.09
C GLY A 294 -1.55 1.82 -1.84
N PHE A 295 -0.42 2.51 -1.94
CA PHE A 295 0.48 2.74 -0.81
C PHE A 295 -0.11 3.67 0.25
N LEU A 296 -0.73 4.78 -0.16
CA LEU A 296 -1.37 5.71 0.77
C LEU A 296 -2.42 4.99 1.62
N ALA A 297 -3.16 4.07 0.99
CA ALA A 297 -4.14 3.25 1.65
C ALA A 297 -3.53 2.17 2.56
N GLY A 298 -2.26 1.80 2.38
CA GLY A 298 -1.57 0.75 3.15
C GLY A 298 -2.06 -0.67 2.82
N LEU A 299 -2.59 -0.86 1.61
CA LEU A 299 -3.37 -2.05 1.24
C LEU A 299 -2.91 -2.66 -0.08
N SER A 300 -2.87 -3.99 -0.14
CA SER A 300 -2.87 -4.72 -1.41
C SER A 300 -4.27 -4.59 -2.04
N ASN A 301 -4.32 -4.28 -3.33
CA ASN A 301 -5.56 -4.14 -4.08
C ASN A 301 -6.11 -5.52 -4.54
N ASP A 302 -5.63 -6.60 -3.93
CA ASP A 302 -5.92 -8.00 -4.29
C ASP A 302 -7.28 -8.41 -3.68
N PHE A 303 -8.38 -7.82 -4.14
CA PHE A 303 -9.71 -8.36 -3.85
C PHE A 303 -10.08 -9.33 -4.97
N SER A 304 -10.17 -10.62 -4.64
CA SER A 304 -10.85 -11.60 -5.50
C SER A 304 -12.35 -11.52 -5.21
N ASN A 305 -13.17 -11.39 -6.26
CA ASN A 305 -14.63 -11.35 -6.16
C ASN A 305 -15.19 -12.65 -5.58
N SER A 306 -15.21 -12.77 -4.25
CA SER A 306 -15.84 -13.84 -3.50
C SER A 306 -17.08 -13.26 -2.80
N SER A 307 -18.25 -13.70 -3.23
CA SER A 307 -19.54 -13.34 -2.62
C SER A 307 -19.90 -14.40 -1.57
N ILE A 308 -20.60 -14.01 -0.50
CA ILE A 308 -21.19 -14.99 0.43
C ILE A 308 -22.23 -15.90 -0.23
N THR A 309 -22.68 -15.55 -1.44
CA THR A 309 -23.59 -16.33 -2.27
C THR A 309 -22.88 -17.26 -3.25
N ALA A 310 -21.53 -17.31 -3.26
CA ALA A 310 -20.75 -18.07 -4.23
C ALA A 310 -21.02 -19.58 -4.16
N ASP A 311 -21.36 -20.10 -2.98
CA ASP A 311 -21.66 -21.51 -2.75
C ASP A 311 -23.06 -21.91 -3.28
N GLY A 312 -23.85 -20.95 -3.78
CA GLY A 312 -25.20 -21.16 -4.32
C GLY A 312 -26.27 -21.50 -3.28
N THR A 313 -25.89 -21.65 -2.01
CA THR A 313 -26.77 -22.03 -0.89
C THR A 313 -27.48 -20.84 -0.23
N THR A 314 -26.89 -19.64 -0.33
CA THR A 314 -27.39 -18.42 0.33
C THR A 314 -27.85 -17.41 -0.70
N THR A 315 -29.14 -17.05 -0.68
CA THR A 315 -29.70 -15.95 -1.48
C THR A 315 -29.99 -14.77 -0.57
N ILE A 316 -29.51 -13.58 -0.96
CA ILE A 316 -29.73 -12.36 -0.19
C ILE A 316 -30.98 -11.66 -0.72
N THR A 317 -31.90 -11.35 0.17
CA THR A 317 -33.12 -10.60 -0.14
C THR A 317 -33.08 -9.20 0.47
N ALA A 318 -33.91 -8.29 -0.05
CA ALA A 318 -34.03 -6.92 0.43
C ALA A 318 -34.35 -6.84 1.94
N GLY A 319 -35.12 -7.81 2.46
CA GLY A 319 -35.48 -7.87 3.88
C GLY A 319 -34.33 -8.27 4.80
N MET A 320 -33.32 -8.98 4.28
CA MET A 320 -32.17 -9.45 5.07
C MET A 320 -31.09 -8.38 5.20
N VAL A 321 -31.06 -7.38 4.32
CA VAL A 321 -29.97 -6.37 4.28
C VAL A 321 -29.78 -5.67 5.62
N ASP A 322 -30.86 -5.30 6.32
CA ASP A 322 -30.76 -4.57 7.59
C ASP A 322 -30.06 -5.38 8.70
N SER A 323 -30.45 -6.65 8.88
CA SER A 323 -29.83 -7.52 9.89
C SER A 323 -28.38 -7.83 9.53
N LEU A 324 -28.12 -8.15 8.26
CA LEU A 324 -26.79 -8.43 7.72
C LEU A 324 -25.83 -7.27 7.94
N VAL A 325 -26.24 -6.05 7.59
CA VAL A 325 -25.38 -4.87 7.70
C VAL A 325 -25.11 -4.49 9.15
N LYS A 326 -26.11 -4.61 10.02
CA LYS A 326 -25.93 -4.35 11.46
C LYS A 326 -24.95 -5.32 12.11
N ALA A 327 -24.95 -6.59 11.69
CA ALA A 327 -24.10 -7.62 12.26
C ALA A 327 -22.68 -7.62 11.66
N HIS A 328 -22.52 -7.49 10.34
CA HIS A 328 -21.26 -7.82 9.66
C HIS A 328 -20.60 -6.67 8.91
N ALA A 329 -21.31 -5.57 8.66
CA ALA A 329 -20.72 -4.51 7.85
C ALA A 329 -19.65 -3.70 8.61
N PRO A 330 -18.62 -3.22 7.89
CA PRO A 330 -17.69 -2.24 8.44
C PRO A 330 -18.38 -0.89 8.66
N LEU A 331 -17.76 -0.03 9.47
CA LEU A 331 -18.34 1.25 9.90
C LEU A 331 -18.73 2.16 8.71
N CYS A 332 -17.98 2.15 7.61
CA CYS A 332 -18.31 2.94 6.41
C CYS A 332 -19.67 2.58 5.80
N MET A 333 -19.97 1.28 5.65
CA MET A 333 -21.23 0.83 5.07
C MET A 333 -22.37 0.86 6.09
N ARG A 334 -22.06 0.61 7.37
CA ARG A 334 -23.04 0.71 8.45
C ARG A 334 -23.53 2.14 8.67
N HIS A 335 -22.63 3.12 8.54
CA HIS A 335 -22.99 4.54 8.58
C HIS A 335 -23.95 4.89 7.44
N LEU A 336 -23.63 4.50 6.19
CA LEU A 336 -24.49 4.72 5.03
C LEU A 336 -25.89 4.10 5.21
N HIS A 337 -25.96 2.87 5.71
CA HIS A 337 -27.23 2.18 5.96
C HIS A 337 -28.06 2.86 7.06
N THR A 338 -27.40 3.33 8.11
CA THR A 338 -28.08 4.05 9.20
C THR A 338 -28.63 5.38 8.68
N THR A 339 -27.81 6.17 7.99
CA THR A 339 -28.23 7.44 7.38
C THR A 339 -29.39 7.25 6.40
N LEU A 340 -29.37 6.18 5.59
CA LEU A 340 -30.46 5.84 4.67
C LEU A 340 -31.76 5.52 5.43
N THR A 341 -31.68 4.77 6.53
CA THR A 341 -32.85 4.38 7.33
C THR A 341 -33.45 5.57 8.09
N GLU A 342 -32.60 6.49 8.57
CA GLU A 342 -33.00 7.66 9.34
C GLU A 342 -33.58 8.77 8.45
N SER A 343 -32.89 9.11 7.35
CA SER A 343 -33.31 10.20 6.45
C SER A 343 -34.29 9.74 5.37
N GLY A 344 -34.29 8.46 5.01
CA GLY A 344 -35.02 7.96 3.85
C GLY A 344 -34.44 8.41 2.51
N HIS A 345 -33.18 8.89 2.47
CA HIS A 345 -32.50 9.33 1.25
C HIS A 345 -30.97 9.17 1.34
N LEU A 346 -30.28 9.05 0.20
CA LEU A 346 -28.83 9.15 0.11
C LEU A 346 -28.45 9.96 -1.13
N ARG A 347 -27.38 10.75 -1.03
CA ARG A 347 -26.82 11.52 -2.15
C ARG A 347 -26.12 10.62 -3.17
N HIS A 348 -25.85 11.15 -4.37
CA HIS A 348 -25.31 10.38 -5.50
C HIS A 348 -24.12 9.48 -5.16
N TYR A 349 -23.03 10.01 -4.59
CA TYR A 349 -21.83 9.22 -4.29
C TYR A 349 -22.04 8.21 -3.16
N ALA A 350 -22.90 8.53 -2.20
CA ALA A 350 -23.32 7.61 -1.13
C ALA A 350 -24.15 6.44 -1.68
N ARG A 351 -25.11 6.73 -2.58
CA ARG A 351 -25.86 5.71 -3.32
C ARG A 351 -24.93 4.81 -4.10
N LEU A 352 -23.98 5.37 -4.84
CA LEU A 352 -23.02 4.60 -5.64
C LEU A 352 -22.14 3.69 -4.77
N GLN A 353 -21.54 4.22 -3.70
CA GLN A 353 -20.70 3.43 -2.79
C GLN A 353 -21.48 2.27 -2.17
N TYR A 354 -22.71 2.51 -1.73
CA TYR A 354 -23.52 1.50 -1.05
C TYR A 354 -24.13 0.49 -2.02
N ASN A 355 -24.61 0.93 -3.18
CA ASN A 355 -25.20 0.06 -4.20
C ASN A 355 -24.18 -0.97 -4.70
N LEU A 356 -22.95 -0.54 -5.01
CA LEU A 356 -21.91 -1.45 -5.48
C LEU A 356 -21.47 -2.43 -4.38
N PHE A 357 -21.45 -2.00 -3.12
CA PHE A 357 -21.20 -2.88 -1.98
C PHE A 357 -22.28 -3.99 -1.87
N LEU A 358 -23.57 -3.64 -1.96
CA LEU A 358 -24.68 -4.60 -1.90
C LEU A 358 -24.69 -5.55 -3.11
N LYS A 359 -24.34 -5.05 -4.29
CA LYS A 359 -24.19 -5.86 -5.49
C LYS A 359 -23.13 -6.95 -5.32
N GLU A 360 -21.92 -6.58 -4.87
CA GLU A 360 -20.85 -7.56 -4.64
C GLU A 360 -21.11 -8.48 -3.43
N LEU A 361 -21.95 -8.03 -2.51
CA LEU A 361 -22.44 -8.90 -1.44
C LEU A 361 -23.31 -10.05 -2.00
N GLY A 362 -23.87 -9.89 -3.20
CA GLY A 362 -24.70 -10.88 -3.86
C GLY A 362 -26.20 -10.55 -3.88
N LEU A 363 -26.59 -9.30 -3.58
CA LEU A 363 -27.98 -8.85 -3.68
C LEU A 363 -28.38 -8.79 -5.17
N PRO A 364 -29.34 -9.61 -5.64
CA PRO A 364 -29.76 -9.59 -7.04
C PRO A 364 -30.49 -8.28 -7.38
N ILE A 365 -30.50 -7.92 -8.66
CA ILE A 365 -31.06 -6.64 -9.14
C ILE A 365 -32.52 -6.43 -8.74
N GLU A 366 -33.34 -7.48 -8.79
CA GLU A 366 -34.77 -7.40 -8.43
C GLU A 366 -34.94 -7.03 -6.96
N GLU A 367 -34.20 -7.69 -6.08
CA GLU A 367 -34.17 -7.39 -4.64
C GLU A 367 -33.53 -6.03 -4.36
N ALA A 368 -32.52 -5.61 -5.13
CA ALA A 368 -31.93 -4.29 -5.00
C ALA A 368 -32.94 -3.17 -5.31
N LEU A 369 -33.75 -3.33 -6.37
CA LEU A 369 -34.81 -2.37 -6.69
C LEU A 369 -35.88 -2.31 -5.58
N LEU A 370 -36.27 -3.46 -5.03
CA LEU A 370 -37.18 -3.51 -3.87
C LEU A 370 -36.57 -2.84 -2.65
N PHE A 371 -35.29 -3.09 -2.36
CA PHE A 371 -34.57 -2.49 -1.24
C PHE A 371 -34.51 -0.96 -1.35
N TRP A 372 -34.08 -0.43 -2.49
CA TRP A 372 -33.97 1.02 -2.71
C TRP A 372 -35.35 1.69 -2.70
N ARG A 373 -36.36 1.05 -3.30
CA ARG A 373 -37.73 1.56 -3.28
C ARG A 373 -38.25 1.67 -1.84
N ARG A 374 -38.08 0.63 -1.03
CA ARG A 374 -38.52 0.61 0.38
C ARG A 374 -37.76 1.62 1.24
N SER A 375 -36.47 1.82 0.95
CA SER A 375 -35.61 2.72 1.71
C SER A 375 -35.94 4.19 1.45
N PHE A 376 -36.34 4.55 0.22
CA PHE A 376 -36.78 5.89 -0.13
C PHE A 376 -38.26 6.12 0.19
N ARG A 377 -38.58 6.07 1.49
CA ARG A 377 -39.96 6.15 2.01
C ARG A 377 -40.69 7.47 1.71
N ASN A 378 -39.96 8.55 1.47
CA ASN A 378 -40.53 9.89 1.19
C ASN A 378 -40.74 10.16 -0.31
N MET A 379 -40.51 9.17 -1.18
CA MET A 379 -40.61 9.32 -2.63
C MET A 379 -41.71 8.44 -3.22
N THR A 380 -42.40 8.94 -4.25
CA THR A 380 -43.43 8.21 -5.00
C THR A 380 -42.81 7.16 -5.93
N ASP A 381 -43.57 6.13 -6.27
CA ASP A 381 -43.13 5.06 -7.19
C ASP A 381 -42.72 5.61 -8.56
N ASP A 382 -43.46 6.60 -9.06
CA ASP A 382 -43.20 7.22 -10.36
C ASP A 382 -41.90 8.03 -10.36
N LYS A 383 -41.64 8.81 -9.30
CA LYS A 383 -40.40 9.58 -9.16
C LYS A 383 -39.20 8.63 -9.03
N PHE A 384 -39.32 7.59 -8.21
CA PHE A 384 -38.27 6.56 -8.08
C PHE A 384 -37.95 5.86 -9.41
N THR A 385 -38.98 5.51 -10.17
CA THR A 385 -38.83 4.80 -11.44
C THR A 385 -38.11 5.66 -12.48
N LYS A 386 -38.38 6.97 -12.51
CA LYS A 386 -37.74 7.91 -13.42
C LYS A 386 -36.30 8.23 -13.04
N GLU A 387 -36.02 8.48 -11.76
CA GLU A 387 -34.74 9.05 -11.31
C GLU A 387 -33.71 8.00 -10.88
N HIS A 388 -34.14 6.85 -10.35
CA HIS A 388 -33.23 5.91 -9.68
C HIS A 388 -33.18 4.51 -10.27
N ARG A 389 -34.27 4.03 -10.89
CA ARG A 389 -34.29 2.68 -11.48
C ARG A 389 -33.21 2.48 -12.53
N TYR A 390 -32.99 3.48 -13.38
CA TYR A 390 -31.93 3.48 -14.38
C TYR A 390 -30.55 3.38 -13.72
N ASN A 391 -30.24 4.29 -12.79
CA ASN A 391 -28.96 4.33 -12.07
C ASN A 391 -28.63 3.00 -11.36
N ILE A 392 -29.62 2.35 -10.74
CA ILE A 392 -29.44 1.05 -10.09
C ILE A 392 -29.16 -0.04 -11.12
N ARG A 393 -29.89 -0.09 -12.24
CA ARG A 393 -29.65 -1.07 -13.32
C ARG A 393 -28.29 -0.86 -14.00
N HIS A 394 -27.90 0.39 -14.21
CA HIS A 394 -26.59 0.76 -14.74
C HIS A 394 -25.46 0.29 -13.80
N GLY A 395 -25.60 0.47 -12.48
CA GLY A 395 -24.65 -0.06 -11.49
C GLY A 395 -24.46 -1.59 -11.56
N TYR A 396 -25.51 -2.31 -11.96
CA TYR A 396 -25.49 -3.76 -12.18
C TYR A 396 -25.02 -4.18 -13.59
N GLY A 397 -24.70 -3.23 -14.47
CA GLY A 397 -24.22 -3.51 -15.83
C GLY A 397 -25.31 -3.94 -16.81
N LEU A 398 -26.58 -3.71 -16.49
CA LEU A 398 -27.73 -4.08 -17.34
C LEU A 398 -28.14 -2.97 -18.32
N GLU A 399 -27.55 -1.78 -18.19
CA GLU A 399 -27.82 -0.58 -19.01
C GLU A 399 -26.49 0.09 -19.43
N GLY A 400 -26.51 0.91 -20.48
CA GLY A 400 -25.31 1.58 -21.02
C GLY A 400 -24.33 0.62 -21.73
N ARG A 401 -23.01 0.88 -21.60
CA ARG A 401 -21.93 0.04 -22.17
C ARG A 401 -21.82 -1.38 -21.57
N ARG A 402 -22.73 -1.76 -20.66
CA ARG A 402 -22.67 -3.03 -19.90
C ARG A 402 -21.37 -3.21 -19.13
N LEU A 403 -20.75 -2.12 -18.66
CA LEU A 403 -19.59 -2.21 -17.79
C LEU A 403 -20.02 -2.68 -16.40
N ASN A 404 -19.47 -3.81 -15.97
CA ASN A 404 -19.67 -4.33 -14.62
C ASN A 404 -18.77 -3.55 -13.63
N TYR A 405 -19.29 -2.46 -13.06
CA TYR A 405 -18.54 -1.68 -12.07
C TYR A 405 -18.28 -2.50 -10.79
N PRO A 406 -17.01 -2.68 -10.39
CA PRO A 406 -16.67 -3.34 -9.13
C PRO A 406 -16.97 -2.39 -7.96
N ALA A 407 -17.18 -2.96 -6.77
CA ALA A 407 -17.31 -2.18 -5.56
C ALA A 407 -16.04 -1.39 -5.25
N LYS A 408 -16.24 -0.31 -4.50
CA LYS A 408 -15.16 0.60 -4.17
C LYS A 408 -14.27 -0.05 -3.11
N SER A 409 -13.00 -0.27 -3.44
CA SER A 409 -11.99 -0.68 -2.46
C SER A 409 -11.78 0.38 -1.38
N CYS A 410 -11.24 -0.02 -0.22
CA CYS A 410 -10.94 0.94 0.84
C CYS A 410 -10.01 2.05 0.34
N ALA A 411 -9.06 1.73 -0.55
CA ALA A 411 -8.21 2.73 -1.20
C ALA A 411 -9.03 3.78 -1.96
N ARG A 412 -9.99 3.35 -2.81
CA ARG A 412 -10.87 4.27 -3.55
C ARG A 412 -11.76 5.09 -2.62
N ILE A 413 -12.37 4.46 -1.61
CA ILE A 413 -13.23 5.14 -0.63
C ILE A 413 -12.43 6.19 0.19
N LEU A 414 -11.15 5.94 0.42
CA LEU A 414 -10.27 6.86 1.12
C LEU A 414 -9.86 8.04 0.24
N THR A 415 -9.48 7.81 -1.02
CA THR A 415 -8.77 8.83 -1.84
C THR A 415 -9.63 9.50 -2.90
N GLN A 416 -10.69 8.86 -3.38
CA GLN A 416 -11.54 9.37 -4.45
C GLN A 416 -12.78 10.03 -3.87
N ASP A 417 -13.22 11.14 -4.48
CA ASP A 417 -14.44 11.88 -4.15
C ASP A 417 -14.60 12.15 -2.64
N PRO A 418 -13.75 12.99 -2.01
CA PRO A 418 -13.86 13.27 -0.59
C PRO A 418 -15.25 13.87 -0.25
N PRO A 419 -15.92 13.41 0.83
CA PRO A 419 -17.26 13.88 1.18
C PRO A 419 -17.25 15.35 1.59
N GLY A 420 -18.24 16.11 1.12
CA GLY A 420 -18.55 17.43 1.64
C GLY A 420 -19.28 17.40 2.99
N PRO A 421 -19.60 18.57 3.58
CA PRO A 421 -20.23 18.65 4.91
C PRO A 421 -21.60 17.96 5.02
N GLN A 422 -22.32 17.86 3.91
CA GLN A 422 -23.66 17.26 3.83
C GLN A 422 -23.62 15.83 3.23
N ASP A 423 -22.44 15.34 2.88
CA ASP A 423 -22.27 14.02 2.31
C ASP A 423 -21.97 12.97 3.39
N SER A 424 -22.52 11.77 3.21
CA SER A 424 -22.38 10.66 4.15
C SER A 424 -21.46 9.54 3.65
N HIS A 425 -20.87 9.68 2.45
CA HIS A 425 -19.99 8.66 1.86
C HIS A 425 -18.54 8.78 2.33
N GLY A 426 -17.70 7.86 1.87
CA GLY A 426 -16.29 7.80 2.23
C GLY A 426 -16.02 6.90 3.45
N CYS A 427 -14.82 7.05 4.00
CA CYS A 427 -14.36 6.27 5.14
C CYS A 427 -14.46 7.09 6.43
N PRO A 428 -15.28 6.67 7.43
CA PRO A 428 -15.39 7.37 8.70
C PRO A 428 -14.06 7.53 9.44
N PHE A 429 -13.16 6.55 9.31
CA PHE A 429 -11.82 6.62 9.91
C PHE A 429 -10.96 7.77 9.35
N ARG A 430 -11.23 8.26 8.14
CA ARG A 430 -10.50 9.38 7.52
C ARG A 430 -11.26 10.70 7.61
N HIS A 431 -12.57 10.66 7.35
CA HIS A 431 -13.36 11.88 7.13
C HIS A 431 -14.10 12.37 8.38
N PHE A 432 -14.30 11.53 9.40
CA PHE A 432 -14.91 12.01 10.64
C PHE A 432 -13.90 12.73 11.53
N SER A 433 -14.40 13.71 12.28
CA SER A 433 -13.64 14.25 13.41
C SER A 433 -13.41 13.14 14.47
N PRO A 434 -12.34 13.22 15.28
CA PRO A 434 -12.11 12.24 16.34
C PRO A 434 -13.29 12.07 17.32
N ALA A 435 -14.02 13.16 17.57
CA ALA A 435 -15.23 13.14 18.40
C ALA A 435 -16.38 12.39 17.73
N ASN A 436 -16.67 12.69 16.47
CA ASN A 436 -17.74 12.02 15.72
C ASN A 436 -17.42 10.53 15.52
N LEU A 437 -16.15 10.19 15.29
CA LEU A 437 -15.70 8.80 15.20
C LEU A 437 -15.90 8.06 16.53
N SER A 438 -15.54 8.67 17.66
CA SER A 438 -15.76 8.09 18.99
C SER A 438 -17.24 7.82 19.27
N THR A 439 -18.11 8.80 18.99
CA THR A 439 -19.57 8.63 19.10
C THR A 439 -20.07 7.50 18.20
N ALA A 440 -19.65 7.45 16.94
CA ALA A 440 -20.07 6.41 16.01
C ALA A 440 -19.62 5.00 16.45
N LEU A 441 -18.40 4.87 16.99
CA LEU A 441 -17.89 3.61 17.53
C LEU A 441 -18.70 3.13 18.75
N SER A 442 -19.08 4.05 19.64
CA SER A 442 -19.95 3.73 20.78
C SER A 442 -21.37 3.38 20.34
N THR A 443 -21.99 4.17 19.47
CA THR A 443 -23.39 3.98 19.06
C THR A 443 -23.59 2.72 18.23
N HIS A 444 -22.70 2.45 17.26
CA HIS A 444 -22.87 1.30 16.39
C HIS A 444 -22.29 0.01 16.99
N TYR A 445 -21.15 0.08 17.68
CA TYR A 445 -20.43 -1.13 18.12
C TYR A 445 -20.36 -1.31 19.63
N GLY A 446 -20.87 -0.36 20.43
CA GLY A 446 -20.87 -0.48 21.88
C GLY A 446 -19.48 -0.45 22.52
N LEU A 447 -18.48 0.11 21.82
CA LEU A 447 -17.09 0.10 22.28
C LEU A 447 -16.86 1.05 23.45
N SER A 448 -16.11 0.60 24.45
CA SER A 448 -15.70 1.42 25.60
C SER A 448 -14.61 2.45 25.22
N ALA A 449 -14.50 3.53 25.99
CA ALA A 449 -13.50 4.57 25.74
C ALA A 449 -12.04 4.06 25.75
N GLY A 450 -11.75 3.05 26.58
CA GLY A 450 -10.44 2.41 26.63
C GLY A 450 -10.10 1.63 25.35
N GLU A 451 -11.07 0.91 24.78
CA GLU A 451 -10.90 0.14 23.54
C GLU A 451 -10.76 1.05 22.31
N GLN A 452 -11.39 2.23 22.33
CA GLN A 452 -11.30 3.21 21.26
C GLN A 452 -9.93 3.91 21.18
N GLY A 453 -9.16 3.94 22.26
CA GLY A 453 -7.87 4.64 22.32
C GLY A 453 -6.87 4.17 21.26
N GLU A 454 -6.79 2.86 21.02
CA GLU A 454 -5.92 2.28 20.01
C GLU A 454 -6.36 2.64 18.58
N ILE A 455 -7.68 2.63 18.33
CA ILE A 455 -8.27 3.00 17.03
C ILE A 455 -7.98 4.48 16.74
N LEU A 456 -8.27 5.37 17.69
CA LEU A 456 -8.06 6.81 17.52
C LEU A 456 -6.58 7.16 17.35
N THR A 457 -5.68 6.42 18.00
CA THR A 457 -4.23 6.60 17.82
C THR A 457 -3.79 6.20 16.41
N ALA A 458 -4.27 5.06 15.89
CA ALA A 458 -3.99 4.62 14.53
C ALA A 458 -4.53 5.62 13.48
N VAL A 459 -5.74 6.15 13.69
CA VAL A 459 -6.35 7.17 12.83
C VAL A 459 -5.55 8.47 12.84
N LYS A 460 -5.13 8.96 14.01
CA LYS A 460 -4.27 10.15 14.11
C LYS A 460 -2.93 9.98 13.41
N ALA A 461 -2.40 8.75 13.37
CA ALA A 461 -1.19 8.42 12.63
C ALA A 461 -1.41 8.25 11.11
N GLY A 462 -2.64 8.39 10.62
CA GLY A 462 -2.99 8.22 9.20
C GLY A 462 -3.16 6.76 8.75
N HIS A 463 -3.17 5.81 9.68
CA HIS A 463 -3.32 4.37 9.40
C HIS A 463 -4.79 3.93 9.52
N TYR A 464 -5.63 4.44 8.61
CA TYR A 464 -7.09 4.25 8.65
C TYR A 464 -7.51 2.78 8.54
N HIS A 465 -6.86 2.01 7.66
CA HIS A 465 -7.14 0.58 7.50
C HIS A 465 -6.84 -0.21 8.78
N VAL A 466 -5.75 0.13 9.50
CA VAL A 466 -5.41 -0.49 10.79
C VAL A 466 -6.48 -0.18 11.84
N GLY A 467 -7.01 1.05 11.84
CA GLY A 467 -8.16 1.41 12.69
C GLY A 467 -9.38 0.53 12.42
N CYS A 468 -9.69 0.29 11.14
CA CYS A 468 -10.79 -0.60 10.73
C CYS A 468 -10.52 -2.07 11.09
N THR A 469 -9.31 -2.58 10.86
CA THR A 469 -8.89 -3.91 11.29
C THR A 469 -9.01 -4.06 12.81
N ARG A 470 -8.65 -3.03 13.57
CA ARG A 470 -8.74 -3.08 15.03
C ARG A 470 -10.19 -3.11 15.51
N LEU A 471 -11.09 -2.39 14.84
CA LEU A 471 -12.53 -2.50 15.06
C LEU A 471 -13.03 -3.94 14.81
N PHE A 472 -12.56 -4.59 13.73
CA PHE A 472 -12.89 -5.98 13.44
C PHE A 472 -12.47 -6.92 14.58
N GLU A 473 -11.21 -6.82 15.01
CA GLU A 473 -10.67 -7.66 16.10
C GLU A 473 -11.43 -7.48 17.42
N LEU A 474 -11.82 -6.25 17.76
CA LEU A 474 -12.55 -5.96 19.00
C LEU A 474 -13.99 -6.52 18.96
N THR A 475 -14.67 -6.34 17.82
CA THR A 475 -16.05 -6.80 17.64
C THR A 475 -16.16 -8.32 17.53
N HIS A 476 -15.11 -9.00 17.07
CA HIS A 476 -15.06 -10.46 16.89
C HIS A 476 -14.23 -11.19 17.96
N ARG A 477 -13.84 -10.51 19.06
CA ARG A 477 -13.08 -11.11 20.16
C ARG A 477 -13.76 -12.35 20.75
N ASN A 478 -15.09 -12.30 20.88
CA ASN A 478 -15.88 -13.42 21.42
C ASN A 478 -15.98 -14.61 20.45
N ARG A 479 -15.54 -14.44 19.20
CA ARG A 479 -15.53 -15.47 18.13
C ARG A 479 -14.12 -15.99 17.83
N GLY A 480 -13.17 -15.80 18.76
CA GLY A 480 -11.82 -16.35 18.67
C GLY A 480 -10.79 -15.46 17.96
N VAL A 481 -11.16 -14.26 17.50
CA VAL A 481 -10.21 -13.33 16.87
C VAL A 481 -9.31 -12.69 17.94
N LYS A 482 -8.01 -12.94 17.85
CA LYS A 482 -7.00 -12.37 18.74
C LYS A 482 -6.53 -10.99 18.25
N LYS A 483 -6.01 -10.17 19.17
CA LYS A 483 -5.36 -8.90 18.82
C LYS A 483 -4.18 -9.15 17.86
N GLY A 484 -4.11 -8.41 16.77
CA GLY A 484 -3.05 -8.52 15.76
C GLY A 484 -3.24 -9.64 14.74
N ALA A 485 -4.26 -10.48 14.91
CA ALA A 485 -4.58 -11.58 14.02
C ALA A 485 -5.24 -11.12 12.70
N GLY A 486 -5.75 -9.88 12.65
CA GLY A 486 -6.35 -9.33 11.42
C GLY A 486 -7.58 -10.11 10.95
N LEU A 487 -7.81 -10.11 9.64
CA LEU A 487 -8.94 -10.82 9.02
C LEU A 487 -8.72 -12.33 8.92
N ASP A 488 -7.55 -12.78 8.52
CA ASP A 488 -7.22 -14.18 8.20
C ASP A 488 -6.62 -14.98 9.37
N GLY A 489 -6.39 -14.34 10.52
CA GLY A 489 -5.67 -14.95 11.64
C GLY A 489 -4.14 -14.80 11.57
N GLN A 490 -3.60 -14.42 10.42
CA GLN A 490 -2.16 -14.19 10.15
C GLN A 490 -1.82 -12.69 10.10
N GLY A 491 -2.82 -11.83 10.30
CA GLY A 491 -2.68 -10.39 10.36
C GLY A 491 -2.93 -9.70 9.03
N GLU A 492 -3.78 -10.25 8.16
CA GLU A 492 -4.31 -9.50 7.02
C GLU A 492 -5.05 -8.24 7.50
N SER A 493 -4.73 -7.08 6.90
CA SER A 493 -5.44 -5.83 7.15
C SER A 493 -6.65 -5.67 6.24
N VAL A 494 -7.66 -4.92 6.69
CA VAL A 494 -8.88 -4.68 5.91
C VAL A 494 -8.58 -3.86 4.65
N SER A 495 -8.65 -4.49 3.49
CA SER A 495 -8.42 -3.88 2.16
C SER A 495 -9.70 -3.52 1.39
N HIS A 496 -10.82 -4.18 1.71
CA HIS A 496 -12.08 -4.02 1.01
C HIS A 496 -13.29 -4.15 1.97
N PRO A 497 -14.36 -3.35 1.84
CA PRO A 497 -15.54 -3.47 2.68
C PRO A 497 -16.23 -4.84 2.58
N ASN A 498 -16.36 -5.39 1.37
CA ASN A 498 -16.94 -6.73 1.17
C ASN A 498 -16.07 -7.84 1.79
N ARG A 499 -14.74 -7.68 1.82
CA ARG A 499 -13.83 -8.65 2.47
C ARG A 499 -14.00 -8.67 3.99
N TYR A 500 -14.16 -7.49 4.60
CA TYR A 500 -14.53 -7.37 6.02
C TYR A 500 -15.84 -8.11 6.29
N PHE A 501 -16.86 -7.83 5.48
CA PHE A 501 -18.19 -8.43 5.64
C PHE A 501 -18.13 -9.95 5.51
N GLU A 502 -17.54 -10.46 4.42
CA GLU A 502 -17.41 -11.89 4.14
C GLU A 502 -16.74 -12.62 5.31
N ARG A 503 -15.65 -12.07 5.83
CA ARG A 503 -14.95 -12.69 6.95
C ARG A 503 -15.77 -12.66 8.24
N SER A 504 -16.47 -11.57 8.51
CA SER A 504 -17.39 -11.45 9.66
C SER A 504 -18.53 -12.47 9.59
N TRP A 505 -19.12 -12.64 8.40
CA TRP A 505 -20.16 -13.62 8.12
C TRP A 505 -19.65 -15.04 8.32
N ARG A 506 -18.49 -15.36 7.73
CA ARG A 506 -17.87 -16.67 7.81
C ARG A 506 -17.57 -17.07 9.26
N LEU A 507 -17.04 -16.15 10.08
CA LEU A 507 -16.83 -16.39 11.52
C LEU A 507 -18.10 -16.71 12.30
N GLU A 508 -19.26 -16.22 11.87
CA GLU A 508 -20.54 -16.58 12.50
C GLU A 508 -20.97 -17.99 12.15
N HIS A 509 -20.80 -18.36 10.88
CA HIS A 509 -21.28 -19.63 10.33
C HIS A 509 -20.31 -20.78 10.64
N GLU A 510 -19.01 -20.51 10.70
CA GLU A 510 -17.96 -21.42 11.20
C GLU A 510 -18.06 -21.65 12.71
N GLY A 511 -18.73 -20.75 13.47
CA GLY A 511 -18.92 -20.88 14.91
C GLY A 511 -19.72 -22.10 15.37
N GLY A 512 -20.21 -22.93 14.43
CA GLY A 512 -20.81 -24.25 14.66
C GLY A 512 -19.84 -25.44 14.57
N GLU A 513 -18.67 -25.29 13.96
CA GLU A 513 -17.62 -26.32 13.89
C GLU A 513 -16.29 -25.72 14.32
N ALA A 514 -15.77 -26.22 15.44
CA ALA A 514 -14.45 -25.86 15.92
C ALA A 514 -13.42 -26.09 14.81
N ILE A 515 -12.60 -25.05 14.54
CA ILE A 515 -11.47 -25.08 13.60
C ILE A 515 -10.53 -26.23 14.00
N THR A 516 -10.69 -27.39 13.37
CA THR A 516 -9.59 -28.32 13.15
C THR A 516 -8.87 -27.82 11.91
N VAL A 517 -7.65 -27.34 12.11
CA VAL A 517 -6.75 -27.03 11.01
C VAL A 517 -6.41 -28.36 10.36
N ASP A 518 -6.93 -28.61 9.16
CA ASP A 518 -6.46 -29.69 8.31
C ASP A 518 -5.00 -29.40 7.97
N HIS A 519 -4.12 -30.18 8.58
CA HIS A 519 -2.72 -30.28 8.21
C HIS A 519 -2.66 -31.37 7.15
N ASP A 520 -2.55 -30.97 5.88
CA ASP A 520 -2.12 -31.86 4.80
C ASP A 520 -0.64 -32.21 5.04
N ASP A 521 -0.39 -33.22 5.88
CA ASP A 521 0.88 -33.92 5.96
C ASP A 521 0.71 -35.34 5.43
N ASP A 522 1.22 -35.52 4.22
CA ASP A 522 1.62 -36.79 3.61
C ASP A 522 2.89 -37.30 4.30
N ASP A 523 2.80 -38.34 5.12
CA ASP A 523 3.72 -39.49 5.11
C ASP A 523 3.37 -40.52 6.21
N GLY A 524 3.45 -41.79 5.87
CA GLY A 524 3.04 -42.91 6.71
C GLY A 524 4.02 -43.32 7.82
N VAL A 525 3.50 -44.16 8.73
CA VAL A 525 4.09 -45.39 9.33
C VAL A 525 3.59 -45.62 10.77
N GLU A 526 2.96 -46.80 10.95
CA GLU A 526 2.87 -47.70 12.12
C GLU A 526 2.46 -47.21 13.53
N GLY A 527 1.20 -47.51 13.88
CA GLY A 527 0.81 -48.53 14.88
C GLY A 527 1.44 -48.54 16.28
N GLY A 528 0.68 -48.10 17.29
CA GLY A 528 0.98 -48.39 18.70
C GLY A 528 -0.17 -48.04 19.64
N ALA A 529 -0.71 -49.05 20.34
CA ALA A 529 -1.88 -49.02 21.22
C ALA A 529 -1.66 -48.26 22.56
N GLY A 530 -2.75 -47.76 23.17
CA GLY A 530 -2.71 -47.32 24.58
C GLY A 530 -3.91 -46.53 25.14
N THR A 531 -4.97 -47.25 25.52
CA THR A 531 -5.73 -47.17 26.80
C THR A 531 -6.14 -45.81 27.46
N VAL A 532 -7.46 -45.57 27.49
CA VAL A 532 -8.38 -45.23 28.62
C VAL A 532 -7.93 -44.26 29.74
N ALA A 533 -8.73 -43.20 29.96
CA ALA A 533 -9.40 -42.81 31.24
C ALA A 533 -9.75 -41.30 31.24
N SER A 534 -11.01 -40.90 31.02
CA SER A 534 -12.03 -40.62 32.06
C SER A 534 -11.55 -39.78 33.26
N ASN A 535 -12.01 -38.53 33.36
CA ASN A 535 -12.50 -38.00 34.63
C ASN A 535 -13.42 -36.78 34.44
N ALA A 536 -14.66 -36.96 34.88
CA ALA A 536 -15.60 -35.90 35.25
C ALA A 536 -15.36 -35.51 36.71
N ASN A 537 -15.58 -34.24 37.10
CA ASN A 537 -16.65 -33.91 38.07
C ASN A 537 -16.75 -32.42 38.45
N ALA A 538 -18.01 -32.06 38.78
CA ALA A 538 -18.50 -31.13 39.80
C ALA A 538 -18.19 -29.62 39.62
N THR A 539 -19.16 -28.73 39.32
CA THR A 539 -20.37 -28.31 40.09
C THR A 539 -20.06 -27.88 41.52
N THR A 540 -20.33 -26.61 41.87
CA THR A 540 -21.09 -26.16 43.08
C THR A 540 -21.10 -24.61 43.23
N THR A 541 -22.27 -24.04 42.95
CA THR A 541 -23.06 -22.99 43.64
C THR A 541 -22.42 -21.82 44.44
N ARG A 542 -22.83 -20.59 44.04
CA ARG A 542 -23.73 -19.63 44.74
C ARG A 542 -23.31 -18.96 46.07
N ALA A 543 -23.20 -17.63 46.03
CA ALA A 543 -23.72 -16.58 46.95
C ALA A 543 -23.09 -15.23 46.52
N GLY A 544 -23.69 -14.04 46.52
CA GLY A 544 -24.90 -13.51 47.16
C GLY A 544 -24.56 -12.25 47.95
N SER A 545 -24.74 -11.04 47.38
CA SER A 545 -24.84 -9.72 48.05
C SER A 545 -24.81 -8.63 46.95
N GLY A 546 -25.70 -7.64 46.81
CA GLY A 546 -26.59 -7.00 47.76
C GLY A 546 -26.05 -5.62 48.14
N SER A 547 -26.40 -4.57 47.40
CA SER A 547 -26.56 -3.18 47.91
C SER A 547 -27.01 -2.24 46.78
N GLY A 548 -28.08 -1.50 47.04
CA GLY A 548 -28.58 -0.44 46.18
C GLY A 548 -28.30 0.94 46.75
N SER A 549 -28.44 1.96 45.90
CA SER A 549 -28.73 3.34 46.30
C SER A 549 -29.31 4.06 45.09
N GLY A 550 -30.56 4.51 45.20
CA GLY A 550 -31.21 5.36 44.22
C GLY A 550 -30.89 6.84 44.43
N SER A 551 -31.08 7.63 43.37
CA SER A 551 -31.40 9.05 43.47
C SER A 551 -32.26 9.49 42.28
N LYS A 552 -33.27 10.30 42.57
CA LYS A 552 -34.34 10.78 41.68
C LYS A 552 -34.09 12.21 41.21
N GLY A 553 -34.68 12.53 40.05
CA GLY A 553 -35.16 13.87 39.65
C GLY A 553 -34.20 14.64 38.74
N ASN A 554 -34.61 15.45 37.76
CA ASN A 554 -35.91 15.88 37.23
C ASN A 554 -35.56 16.72 35.97
N GLY A 555 -36.47 16.90 34.99
CA GLY A 555 -36.33 18.00 34.02
C GLY A 555 -36.74 17.72 32.57
N THR A 556 -38.02 17.91 32.31
CA THR A 556 -38.68 18.14 31.01
C THR A 556 -38.29 19.49 30.41
N THR A 557 -38.09 19.58 29.09
CA THR A 557 -38.45 20.76 28.27
C THR A 557 -38.73 20.33 26.83
N ASP A 558 -39.97 20.55 26.41
CA ASP A 558 -40.46 20.61 25.04
C ASP A 558 -39.86 21.81 24.29
N GLY A 559 -39.79 21.72 22.96
CA GLY A 559 -39.38 22.81 22.07
C GLY A 559 -39.66 22.45 20.61
N ASP A 560 -40.66 23.13 20.05
CA ASP A 560 -41.28 22.97 18.74
C ASP A 560 -40.36 23.20 17.53
N GLY A 561 -40.92 22.80 16.37
CA GLY A 561 -40.27 22.72 15.06
C GLY A 561 -39.78 24.02 14.44
N ASP A 562 -38.96 23.85 13.42
CA ASP A 562 -38.94 24.72 12.25
C ASP A 562 -38.65 23.87 11.02
N GLY A 563 -39.55 23.99 10.03
CA GLY A 563 -39.44 23.35 8.73
C GLY A 563 -38.37 24.01 7.87
N VAL A 564 -37.61 23.20 7.14
CA VAL A 564 -36.70 23.69 6.10
C VAL A 564 -37.17 23.08 4.78
N GLY A 565 -37.45 23.99 3.84
CA GLY A 565 -38.13 23.75 2.58
C GLY A 565 -37.43 22.80 1.62
N GLU A 566 -38.28 22.10 0.89
CA GLU A 566 -37.98 21.34 -0.32
C GLU A 566 -37.88 22.34 -1.48
N ASP A 567 -36.67 22.69 -1.92
CA ASP A 567 -36.42 23.43 -3.16
C ASP A 567 -35.01 23.09 -3.71
N ASP A 568 -34.71 21.80 -3.93
CA ASP A 568 -33.43 21.38 -4.54
C ASP A 568 -33.57 20.26 -5.60
N ASP A 569 -34.80 19.87 -5.95
CA ASP A 569 -35.09 18.82 -6.95
C ASP A 569 -34.84 19.28 -8.41
N GLY A 570 -34.64 20.58 -8.66
CA GLY A 570 -34.40 21.11 -10.00
C GLY A 570 -32.97 20.94 -10.52
N PHE A 571 -31.99 20.85 -9.61
CA PHE A 571 -30.57 20.85 -9.97
C PHE A 571 -30.08 19.48 -10.50
N ASP A 572 -30.70 18.39 -10.04
CA ASP A 572 -30.36 17.02 -10.45
C ASP A 572 -30.86 16.68 -11.88
N ALA A 573 -31.98 17.28 -12.32
CA ALA A 573 -32.52 17.06 -13.66
C ALA A 573 -31.74 17.81 -14.75
N ASP A 574 -31.33 19.05 -14.47
CA ASP A 574 -30.55 19.86 -15.42
C ASP A 574 -29.12 19.32 -15.60
N MET A 575 -28.50 18.82 -14.52
CA MET A 575 -27.17 18.21 -14.60
C MET A 575 -27.18 16.88 -15.39
N MET A 576 -28.27 16.11 -15.30
CA MET A 576 -28.47 14.90 -16.12
C MET A 576 -28.64 15.25 -17.60
N GLN A 577 -29.40 16.29 -17.94
CA GLN A 577 -29.53 16.75 -19.32
C GLN A 577 -28.20 17.24 -19.90
N GLU A 578 -27.37 17.88 -19.07
CA GLU A 578 -26.04 18.35 -19.46
C GLU A 578 -25.06 17.18 -19.69
N LEU A 579 -25.11 16.13 -18.86
CA LEU A 579 -24.32 14.91 -19.08
C LEU A 579 -24.76 14.16 -20.34
N GLU A 580 -26.07 14.03 -20.57
CA GLU A 580 -26.61 13.44 -21.81
C GLU A 580 -26.27 14.27 -23.06
N ARG A 581 -26.13 15.60 -22.92
CA ARG A 581 -25.66 16.48 -24.00
C ARG A 581 -24.19 16.24 -24.30
N GLN A 582 -23.35 16.18 -23.26
CA GLN A 582 -21.91 15.92 -23.39
C GLN A 582 -21.62 14.51 -23.94
N GLU A 583 -22.42 13.51 -23.56
CA GLU A 583 -22.30 12.15 -24.10
C GLU A 583 -22.68 12.07 -25.58
N ARG A 584 -23.77 12.74 -26.00
CA ARG A 584 -24.15 12.86 -27.42
C ARG A 584 -23.07 13.55 -28.25
N GLU A 585 -22.50 14.64 -27.75
CA GLU A 585 -21.41 15.36 -28.42
C GLU A 585 -20.14 14.50 -28.57
N GLN A 586 -19.81 13.69 -27.56
CA GLN A 586 -18.66 12.77 -27.65
C GLN A 586 -18.91 11.59 -28.59
N GLU A 587 -20.13 11.09 -28.67
CA GLU A 587 -20.51 10.01 -29.57
C GLU A 587 -20.51 10.47 -31.04
N GLU A 588 -21.05 11.67 -31.31
CA GLU A 588 -20.96 12.30 -32.64
C GLU A 588 -19.51 12.53 -33.07
N LYS A 589 -18.65 12.99 -32.14
CA LYS A 589 -17.23 13.21 -32.44
C LYS A 589 -16.50 11.90 -32.76
N ARG A 590 -16.88 10.80 -32.11
CA ARG A 590 -16.34 9.46 -32.40
C ARG A 590 -16.87 8.87 -33.70
N GLN A 591 -18.14 9.11 -34.05
CA GLN A 591 -18.68 8.72 -35.34
C GLN A 591 -18.00 9.47 -36.48
N ARG A 592 -17.74 10.77 -36.33
CA ARG A 592 -16.98 11.55 -37.32
C ARG A 592 -15.57 11.01 -37.52
N LEU A 593 -14.85 10.70 -36.44
CA LEU A 593 -13.52 10.11 -36.53
C LEU A 593 -13.52 8.73 -37.20
N ARG A 594 -14.55 7.91 -36.97
CA ARG A 594 -14.70 6.62 -37.70
C ARG A 594 -14.96 6.80 -39.17
N ILE A 595 -15.80 7.77 -39.55
CA ILE A 595 -16.09 8.08 -40.95
C ILE A 595 -14.83 8.62 -41.63
N GLU A 596 -14.06 9.49 -40.96
CA GLU A 596 -12.78 9.99 -41.46
C GLU A 596 -11.72 8.87 -41.60
N GLU A 597 -11.70 7.89 -40.68
CA GLU A 597 -10.82 6.71 -40.78
C GLU A 597 -11.24 5.76 -41.93
N GLU A 598 -12.55 5.58 -42.15
CA GLU A 598 -13.07 4.78 -43.27
C GLU A 598 -12.81 5.47 -44.63
N GLU A 599 -13.05 6.79 -44.73
CA GLU A 599 -12.73 7.57 -45.94
C GLU A 599 -11.22 7.60 -46.23
N ALA A 600 -10.37 7.62 -45.20
CA ALA A 600 -8.92 7.57 -45.36
C ALA A 600 -8.43 6.17 -45.84
N MET A 601 -9.13 5.09 -45.48
CA MET A 601 -8.84 3.74 -45.97
C MET A 601 -9.32 3.50 -47.40
N ASP A 602 -10.43 4.10 -47.83
CA ASP A 602 -10.91 3.97 -49.22
C ASP A 602 -10.08 4.80 -50.23
N LEU A 603 -9.27 5.75 -49.74
CA LEU A 603 -8.36 6.57 -50.55
C LEU A 603 -6.91 6.03 -50.62
N SER A 604 -6.60 4.94 -49.89
CA SER A 604 -5.30 4.25 -49.90
C SER A 604 -5.36 2.93 -50.64
#